data_AF-A0A942RMI6-F1
#
_entry.id   AF-A0A942RMI6-F1
#
_cell.length_a   1.000
_cell.length_b   1.000
_cell.length_c   1.000
_cell.angle_alpha   90.00
_cell.angle_beta   90.00
_cell.angle_gamma   90.00
#
_symmetry.space_group_name_H-M   'P 1'
#
loop_
_entity.id
_entity.type
_entity.pdbx_description
1 polymer ?
#
loop_
_entity_poly.entity_id
_entity_poly.type
_entity_poly.pdbx_seq_one_letter_code
_entity_poly.pdbx_strand_id
1 'polypeptide(L)'
;PWGPYITEPINTLSPNGVIFIDKGNVTMRGTVHGQVTVATSKKGGNGMGNVYIDSDIVYKDDPRTNPNSEDMLGIVCEDKIEVTFDNSRGDINIHATMFAQHDGLNIESYSSYTKINNMNILGGLIAKDTKPTASYSGGKPTKGYRFIHKFDDRFLKTVPPYFPTTGGLEIVSWLE
;
A
#
# COMPACT_ATOMS: atom_id res chain seq x y z
N PRO A 1 10.52 -14.32 -21.72
CA PRO A 1 11.62 -13.38 -21.42
C PRO A 1 11.05 -12.00 -21.11
N TRP A 2 11.25 -11.51 -19.88
CA TRP A 2 10.86 -10.16 -19.50
C TRP A 2 11.84 -9.17 -20.14
N GLY A 3 11.33 -8.10 -20.73
CA GLY A 3 12.16 -7.02 -21.29
C GLY A 3 12.90 -6.25 -20.20
N PRO A 4 13.87 -5.39 -20.56
CA PRO A 4 14.48 -4.48 -19.61
C PRO A 4 13.42 -3.57 -18.97
N TYR A 5 13.65 -3.15 -17.72
CA TYR A 5 12.78 -2.17 -17.06
C TYR A 5 12.83 -0.83 -17.81
N ILE A 6 11.67 -0.30 -18.18
CA ILE A 6 11.53 0.99 -18.83
C ILE A 6 10.91 1.96 -17.83
N THR A 7 11.49 3.16 -17.71
CA THR A 7 10.90 4.24 -16.92
C THR A 7 10.00 5.06 -17.82
N GLU A 8 8.70 5.04 -17.53
CA GLU A 8 7.70 5.83 -18.24
C GLU A 8 7.10 6.85 -17.29
N PRO A 9 6.85 8.10 -17.76
CA PRO A 9 6.14 9.07 -16.95
C PRO A 9 4.69 8.64 -16.75
N ILE A 10 4.17 8.91 -15.56
CA ILE A 10 2.89 8.36 -15.09
C ILE A 10 1.68 8.84 -15.91
N ASN A 11 1.79 10.02 -16.51
CA ASN A 11 0.79 10.59 -17.41
C ASN A 11 0.73 9.86 -18.77
N THR A 12 1.84 9.27 -19.22
CA THR A 12 1.88 8.44 -20.42
C THR A 12 1.35 7.04 -20.13
N LEU A 13 1.72 6.47 -18.97
CA LEU A 13 1.29 5.13 -18.58
C LEU A 13 -0.19 5.08 -18.16
N SER A 14 -0.66 6.12 -17.47
CA SER A 14 -2.03 6.25 -16.97
C SER A 14 -2.53 7.69 -17.15
N PRO A 15 -3.03 8.07 -18.34
CA PRO A 15 -3.50 9.43 -18.62
C PRO A 15 -4.62 9.91 -17.70
N ASN A 16 -5.43 8.98 -17.19
CA ASN A 16 -6.50 9.25 -16.22
C ASN A 16 -6.07 9.03 -14.76
N GLY A 17 -4.79 8.76 -14.50
CA GLY A 17 -4.26 8.45 -13.17
C GLY A 17 -4.65 7.08 -12.64
N VAL A 18 -5.15 6.16 -13.47
CA VAL A 18 -5.50 4.80 -13.04
C VAL A 18 -4.75 3.75 -13.86
N ILE A 19 -4.14 2.81 -13.16
CA ILE A 19 -3.56 1.61 -13.75
C ILE A 19 -4.43 0.43 -13.31
N PHE A 20 -5.20 -0.16 -14.22
CA PHE A 20 -6.09 -1.28 -13.91
C PHE A 20 -5.58 -2.60 -14.49
N ILE A 21 -5.39 -3.58 -13.62
CA ILE A 21 -4.96 -4.94 -13.94
C ILE A 21 -6.18 -5.86 -13.83
N ASP A 22 -6.81 -6.16 -14.96
CA ASP A 22 -8.07 -6.91 -15.01
C ASP A 22 -7.92 -8.40 -14.62
N LYS A 23 -6.83 -9.05 -15.06
CA LYS A 23 -6.61 -10.51 -14.93
C LYS A 23 -5.19 -10.85 -14.53
N GLY A 24 -4.71 -10.25 -13.45
CA GLY A 24 -3.33 -10.42 -13.04
C GLY A 24 -3.04 -9.91 -11.64
N ASN A 25 -1.75 -9.93 -11.32
CA ASN A 25 -1.19 -9.34 -10.11
C ASN A 25 -0.20 -8.25 -10.52
N VAL A 26 0.10 -7.36 -9.59
CA VAL A 26 1.11 -6.31 -9.78
C VAL A 26 2.13 -6.39 -8.65
N THR A 27 3.41 -6.20 -8.99
CA THR A 27 4.48 -6.05 -8.02
C THR A 27 4.98 -4.61 -8.06
N MET A 28 5.08 -3.96 -6.90
CA MET A 28 5.32 -2.52 -6.78
C MET A 28 6.55 -2.24 -5.90
N ARG A 29 7.35 -1.25 -6.32
CA ARG A 29 8.48 -0.66 -5.60
C ARG A 29 8.89 0.66 -6.25
N GLY A 30 9.55 1.55 -5.51
CA GLY A 30 10.20 2.75 -6.02
C GLY A 30 9.59 4.06 -5.50
N THR A 31 9.75 5.12 -6.29
CA THR A 31 9.31 6.47 -5.93
C THR A 31 8.13 6.90 -6.80
N VAL A 32 7.07 7.42 -6.17
CA VAL A 32 5.89 7.96 -6.83
C VAL A 32 6.02 9.47 -6.93
N HIS A 33 5.76 10.02 -8.12
CA HIS A 33 5.71 11.45 -8.37
C HIS A 33 4.42 11.77 -9.15
N GLY A 34 3.53 12.54 -8.55
CA GLY A 34 2.16 12.78 -9.00
C GLY A 34 1.14 11.86 -8.35
N GLN A 35 -0.05 11.81 -8.95
CA GLN A 35 -1.20 11.11 -8.39
C GLN A 35 -1.58 9.90 -9.24
N VAL A 36 -1.70 8.73 -8.62
CA VAL A 36 -2.09 7.50 -9.31
C VAL A 36 -2.84 6.56 -8.38
N THR A 37 -3.75 5.78 -8.97
CA THR A 37 -4.37 4.62 -8.34
C THR A 37 -4.04 3.37 -9.14
N VAL A 38 -3.46 2.38 -8.48
CA VAL A 38 -3.24 1.05 -9.04
C VAL A 38 -4.36 0.14 -8.53
N ALA A 39 -5.10 -0.46 -9.46
CA ALA A 39 -6.23 -1.31 -9.18
C ALA A 39 -6.05 -2.71 -9.77
N THR A 40 -6.32 -3.76 -9.00
CA THR A 40 -6.25 -5.17 -9.46
C THR A 40 -7.59 -5.88 -9.26
N SER A 41 -7.93 -6.77 -10.20
CA SER A 41 -9.19 -7.55 -10.18
C SER A 41 -8.95 -9.06 -10.17
N LYS A 42 -9.85 -9.81 -9.53
CA LYS A 42 -9.88 -11.28 -9.48
C LYS A 42 -10.54 -11.92 -10.70
N LYS A 43 -10.95 -11.16 -11.73
CA LYS A 43 -11.56 -11.73 -12.96
C LYS A 43 -10.65 -12.73 -13.70
N GLY A 44 -9.35 -12.72 -13.42
CA GLY A 44 -8.40 -13.72 -13.93
C GLY A 44 -8.49 -15.10 -13.26
N GLY A 45 -9.31 -15.26 -12.22
CA GLY A 45 -9.48 -16.50 -11.46
C GLY A 45 -8.76 -16.51 -10.12
N ASN A 46 -8.62 -17.71 -9.53
CA ASN A 46 -7.95 -17.88 -8.24
C ASN A 46 -6.45 -17.50 -8.33
N GLY A 47 -5.96 -16.73 -7.36
CA GLY A 47 -4.57 -16.26 -7.32
C GLY A 47 -4.31 -14.98 -8.13
N MET A 48 -5.36 -14.34 -8.67
CA MET A 48 -5.28 -13.03 -9.32
C MET A 48 -5.85 -11.94 -8.40
N GLY A 49 -5.68 -10.66 -8.74
CA GLY A 49 -6.20 -9.55 -7.93
C GLY A 49 -5.32 -9.22 -6.72
N ASN A 50 -4.07 -9.66 -6.71
CA ASN A 50 -3.10 -9.40 -5.64
C ASN A 50 -2.20 -8.22 -5.99
N VAL A 51 -1.80 -7.49 -4.96
CA VAL A 51 -0.73 -6.49 -5.03
C VAL A 51 0.42 -6.96 -4.16
N TYR A 52 1.61 -7.06 -4.74
CA TYR A 52 2.84 -7.42 -4.05
C TYR A 52 3.72 -6.20 -3.86
N ILE A 53 4.17 -5.96 -2.62
CA ILE A 53 5.10 -4.88 -2.30
C ILE A 53 6.47 -5.52 -2.10
N ASP A 54 7.38 -5.25 -3.04
CA ASP A 54 8.71 -5.86 -3.08
C ASP A 54 9.76 -5.05 -2.31
N SER A 55 9.61 -3.74 -2.31
CA SER A 55 10.50 -2.82 -1.61
C SER A 55 9.76 -1.53 -1.25
N ASP A 56 10.50 -0.52 -0.80
CA ASP A 56 9.97 0.78 -0.44
C ASP A 56 9.13 1.38 -1.57
N ILE A 57 8.01 1.98 -1.19
CA ILE A 57 7.16 2.79 -2.04
C ILE A 57 7.08 4.14 -1.36
N VAL A 58 7.78 5.14 -1.87
CA VAL A 58 7.88 6.47 -1.24
C VAL A 58 7.40 7.55 -2.18
N TYR A 59 6.85 8.63 -1.63
CA TYR A 59 6.60 9.86 -2.38
C TYR A 59 7.92 10.55 -2.68
N LYS A 60 8.02 11.19 -3.84
CA LYS A 60 9.19 11.97 -4.23
C LYS A 60 9.34 13.18 -3.30
N ASP A 61 8.23 13.86 -3.03
CA ASP A 61 8.14 14.94 -2.05
C ASP A 61 7.40 14.44 -0.81
N ASP A 62 8.11 14.32 0.31
CA ASP A 62 7.52 13.85 1.57
C ASP A 62 6.54 14.89 2.13
N PRO A 63 5.23 14.57 2.26
CA PRO A 63 4.22 15.52 2.71
C PRO A 63 4.40 15.94 4.18
N ARG A 64 5.19 15.19 4.97
CA ARG A 64 5.47 15.52 6.37
C ARG A 64 6.44 16.70 6.50
N THR A 65 7.27 16.93 5.48
CA THR A 65 8.25 18.03 5.45
C THR A 65 7.90 19.07 4.39
N ASN A 66 7.21 18.68 3.33
CA ASN A 66 6.71 19.54 2.27
C ASN A 66 5.17 19.47 2.18
N PRO A 67 4.44 20.38 2.85
CA PRO A 67 2.97 20.41 2.80
C PRO A 67 2.38 20.62 1.40
N ASN A 68 3.17 21.11 0.44
CA ASN A 68 2.75 21.32 -0.95
C ASN A 68 2.96 20.08 -1.82
N SER A 69 3.39 18.95 -1.26
CA SER A 69 3.48 17.70 -2.00
C SER A 69 2.11 17.30 -2.56
N GLU A 70 2.05 17.10 -3.86
CA GLU A 70 0.87 16.60 -4.58
C GLU A 70 0.95 15.08 -4.82
N ASP A 71 2.02 14.43 -4.36
CA ASP A 71 2.23 13.00 -4.57
C ASP A 71 1.22 12.17 -3.77
N MET A 72 0.46 11.33 -4.48
CA MET A 72 -0.55 10.46 -3.90
C MET A 72 -0.60 9.12 -4.63
N LEU A 73 -0.59 8.05 -3.84
CA LEU A 73 -0.74 6.68 -4.35
C LEU A 73 -1.96 6.03 -3.70
N GLY A 74 -2.89 5.58 -4.54
CA GLY A 74 -3.95 4.66 -4.19
C GLY A 74 -3.61 3.23 -4.62
N ILE A 75 -3.79 2.26 -3.73
CA ILE A 75 -3.70 0.83 -4.03
C ILE A 75 -5.05 0.22 -3.75
N VAL A 76 -5.70 -0.31 -4.77
CA VAL A 76 -7.00 -0.98 -4.68
C VAL A 76 -6.81 -2.41 -5.17
N CYS A 77 -6.95 -3.38 -4.28
CA CYS A 77 -6.89 -4.77 -4.68
C CYS A 77 -8.18 -5.50 -4.30
N GLU A 78 -8.62 -6.34 -5.22
CA GLU A 78 -9.78 -7.17 -4.97
C GLU A 78 -9.44 -8.31 -4.00
N ASP A 79 -8.21 -8.85 -3.97
CA ASP A 79 -7.84 -9.98 -3.11
C ASP A 79 -7.10 -9.56 -1.82
N LYS A 80 -5.76 -9.53 -1.87
CA LYS A 80 -4.88 -9.15 -0.77
C LYS A 80 -3.75 -8.23 -1.22
N ILE A 81 -3.20 -7.51 -0.26
CA ILE A 81 -1.92 -6.81 -0.38
C ILE A 81 -0.90 -7.65 0.38
N GLU A 82 0.25 -7.95 -0.23
CA GLU A 82 1.26 -8.78 0.40
C GLU A 82 2.64 -8.15 0.28
N VAL A 83 3.31 -7.92 1.40
CA VAL A 83 4.72 -7.57 1.42
C VAL A 83 5.53 -8.85 1.21
N THR A 84 6.33 -8.90 0.15
CA THR A 84 7.11 -10.10 -0.21
C THR A 84 8.18 -10.40 0.83
N PHE A 85 8.55 -11.66 0.97
CA PHE A 85 9.57 -12.07 1.90
C PHE A 85 10.96 -11.68 1.38
N ASP A 86 11.64 -10.83 2.15
CA ASP A 86 13.06 -10.55 1.97
C ASP A 86 13.70 -10.31 3.34
N ASN A 87 14.54 -11.25 3.78
CA ASN A 87 15.21 -11.18 5.07
C ASN A 87 16.33 -10.11 5.12
N SER A 88 16.82 -9.67 3.97
CA SER A 88 17.91 -8.70 3.84
C SER A 88 17.43 -7.25 3.79
N ARG A 89 16.16 -7.02 3.39
CA ARG A 89 15.57 -5.69 3.16
C ARG A 89 15.62 -4.75 4.36
N GLY A 90 15.46 -5.29 5.57
CA GLY A 90 15.33 -4.45 6.77
C GLY A 90 13.96 -3.77 6.85
N ASP A 91 13.94 -2.51 7.26
CA ASP A 91 12.73 -1.69 7.39
C ASP A 91 12.11 -1.41 6.01
N ILE A 92 10.80 -1.20 5.97
CA ILE A 92 10.06 -0.88 4.73
C ILE A 92 9.19 0.36 4.92
N ASN A 93 9.22 1.24 3.93
CA ASN A 93 8.42 2.47 3.89
C ASN A 93 7.37 2.38 2.78
N ILE A 94 6.11 2.57 3.15
CA ILE A 94 4.96 2.48 2.24
C ILE A 94 4.15 3.77 2.35
N HIS A 95 4.25 4.62 1.34
CA HIS A 95 3.49 5.86 1.21
C HIS A 95 2.32 5.61 0.25
N ALA A 96 1.18 5.21 0.80
CA ALA A 96 -0.02 4.89 0.01
C ALA A 96 -1.27 4.86 0.89
N THR A 97 -2.42 5.14 0.28
CA THR A 97 -3.70 4.64 0.80
C THR A 97 -4.05 3.32 0.13
N MET A 98 -4.39 2.33 0.94
CA MET A 98 -4.52 0.93 0.56
C MET A 98 -5.93 0.42 0.86
N PHE A 99 -6.52 -0.29 -0.09
CA PHE A 99 -7.82 -0.94 0.02
C PHE A 99 -7.71 -2.41 -0.44
N ALA A 100 -8.07 -3.34 0.43
CA ALA A 100 -8.15 -4.76 0.13
C ALA A 100 -9.58 -5.28 0.39
N GLN A 101 -10.26 -5.76 -0.66
CA GLN A 101 -11.68 -6.10 -0.58
C GLN A 101 -11.96 -7.43 0.13
N HIS A 102 -11.21 -8.50 -0.18
CA HIS A 102 -11.50 -9.84 0.34
C HIS A 102 -10.66 -10.24 1.55
N ASP A 103 -9.47 -9.71 1.71
CA ASP A 103 -8.52 -10.12 2.76
C ASP A 103 -7.92 -8.89 3.47
N GLY A 104 -6.60 -8.76 3.53
CA GLY A 104 -5.94 -7.60 4.14
C GLY A 104 -4.48 -7.43 3.71
N LEU A 105 -3.72 -6.73 4.55
CA LEU A 105 -2.29 -6.53 4.40
C LEU A 105 -1.54 -7.70 5.05
N ASN A 106 -0.97 -8.56 4.22
CA ASN A 106 -0.19 -9.72 4.62
C ASN A 106 1.31 -9.44 4.56
N ILE A 107 2.05 -10.13 5.43
CA ILE A 107 3.51 -10.23 5.35
C ILE A 107 3.83 -11.67 5.01
N GLU A 108 4.45 -11.88 3.84
CA GLU A 108 4.88 -13.20 3.42
C GLU A 108 5.90 -13.76 4.41
N SER A 109 5.65 -14.97 4.92
CA SER A 109 6.58 -15.70 5.79
C SER A 109 7.13 -14.88 6.97
N TYR A 110 6.27 -14.09 7.65
CA TYR A 110 6.71 -13.20 8.75
C TYR A 110 7.49 -13.92 9.87
N SER A 111 7.23 -15.21 10.11
CA SER A 111 7.93 -16.04 11.11
C SER A 111 9.33 -16.50 10.68
N SER A 112 9.64 -16.40 9.39
CA SER A 112 10.93 -16.80 8.79
C SER A 112 11.99 -15.70 8.86
N TYR A 113 11.59 -14.47 9.20
CA TYR A 113 12.53 -13.37 9.44
C TYR A 113 13.47 -13.68 10.61
N THR A 114 14.74 -13.30 10.49
CA THR A 114 15.74 -13.50 11.54
C THR A 114 15.67 -12.45 12.65
N LYS A 115 15.06 -11.29 12.36
CA LYS A 115 14.90 -10.16 13.27
C LYS A 115 13.57 -9.45 13.04
N ILE A 116 13.20 -8.58 13.98
CA ILE A 116 12.09 -7.65 13.83
C ILE A 116 12.56 -6.39 13.09
N ASN A 117 11.80 -5.96 12.09
CA ASN A 117 11.99 -4.70 11.37
C ASN A 117 10.73 -3.82 11.51
N ASN A 118 10.76 -2.58 11.04
CA ASN A 118 9.60 -1.67 11.03
C ASN A 118 8.97 -1.60 9.63
N MET A 119 7.64 -1.64 9.59
CA MET A 119 6.86 -1.30 8.41
C MET A 119 6.17 0.04 8.67
N ASN A 120 6.71 1.08 8.04
CA ASN A 120 6.25 2.45 8.19
C ASN A 120 5.25 2.75 7.07
N ILE A 121 3.98 2.84 7.43
CA ILE A 121 2.90 3.18 6.50
C ILE A 121 2.52 4.63 6.73
N LEU A 122 2.66 5.47 5.70
CA LEU A 122 2.11 6.80 5.63
C LEU A 122 0.93 6.79 4.66
N GLY A 123 -0.28 6.85 5.21
CA GLY A 123 -1.51 6.88 4.43
C GLY A 123 -2.68 6.13 5.05
N GLY A 124 -3.57 5.57 4.23
CA GLY A 124 -4.74 4.82 4.69
C GLY A 124 -4.56 3.30 4.56
N LEU A 125 -5.22 2.53 5.43
CA LEU A 125 -5.36 1.09 5.26
C LEU A 125 -6.80 0.69 5.53
N ILE A 126 -7.45 0.15 4.50
CA ILE A 126 -8.81 -0.37 4.53
C ILE A 126 -8.72 -1.84 4.11
N ALA A 127 -9.14 -2.74 4.98
CA ALA A 127 -9.06 -4.17 4.76
C ALA A 127 -10.26 -4.85 5.40
N LYS A 128 -10.65 -6.00 4.86
CA LYS A 128 -11.68 -6.85 5.49
C LYS A 128 -11.15 -7.52 6.75
N ASP A 129 -9.93 -8.05 6.68
CA ASP A 129 -9.30 -8.79 7.75
C ASP A 129 -8.05 -8.06 8.27
N THR A 130 -7.88 -8.05 9.58
CA THR A 130 -6.60 -7.68 10.21
C THR A 130 -5.70 -8.91 10.29
N LYS A 131 -4.47 -8.82 9.77
CA LYS A 131 -3.55 -9.94 9.65
C LYS A 131 -2.31 -9.73 10.51
N PRO A 132 -1.70 -10.81 11.04
CA PRO A 132 -0.48 -10.69 11.81
C PRO A 132 0.68 -10.23 10.92
N THR A 133 1.40 -9.21 11.36
CA THR A 133 2.59 -8.69 10.64
C THR A 133 3.90 -9.18 11.23
N ALA A 134 3.86 -9.73 12.45
CA ALA A 134 5.02 -10.18 13.20
C ALA A 134 4.71 -11.39 14.09
N SER A 135 5.73 -12.18 14.41
CA SER A 135 5.69 -13.15 15.49
C SER A 135 5.93 -12.45 16.83
N TYR A 136 5.23 -12.91 17.88
CA TYR A 136 5.33 -12.35 19.22
C TYR A 136 5.84 -13.40 20.21
N SER A 137 6.66 -12.97 21.15
CA SER A 137 7.08 -13.75 22.32
C SER A 137 7.01 -12.86 23.56
N GLY A 138 6.25 -13.28 24.58
CA GLY A 138 6.05 -12.48 25.79
C GLY A 138 5.48 -11.08 25.53
N GLY A 139 4.58 -10.95 24.54
CA GLY A 139 3.97 -9.67 24.15
C GLY A 139 4.88 -8.75 23.34
N LYS A 140 6.14 -9.13 23.08
CA LYS A 140 7.08 -8.35 22.27
C LYS A 140 7.22 -8.94 20.87
N PRO A 141 7.20 -8.13 19.81
CA PRO A 141 7.44 -8.62 18.45
C PRO A 141 8.90 -9.05 18.30
N THR A 142 9.14 -10.25 17.78
CA THR A 142 10.47 -10.86 17.65
C THR A 142 10.92 -11.04 16.21
N LYS A 143 9.99 -11.28 15.28
CA LYS A 143 10.27 -11.56 13.86
C LYS A 143 9.19 -10.95 12.98
N GLY A 144 9.54 -10.52 11.77
CA GLY A 144 8.62 -9.92 10.80
C GLY A 144 8.67 -8.40 10.86
N TYR A 145 7.51 -7.76 10.79
CA TYR A 145 7.39 -6.30 10.78
C TYR A 145 6.52 -5.76 11.90
N ARG A 146 7.06 -4.80 12.66
CA ARG A 146 6.28 -3.93 13.54
C ARG A 146 5.44 -3.02 12.67
N PHE A 147 4.13 -3.09 12.85
CA PHE A 147 3.17 -2.23 12.17
C PHE A 147 3.22 -0.81 12.75
N ILE A 148 3.74 0.14 11.99
CA ILE A 148 3.76 1.56 12.35
C ILE A 148 2.95 2.31 11.29
N HIS A 149 1.73 2.69 11.65
CA HIS A 149 0.81 3.35 10.75
C HIS A 149 0.56 4.79 11.18
N LYS A 150 0.75 5.71 10.25
CA LYS A 150 0.38 7.11 10.39
C LYS A 150 -0.57 7.48 9.27
N PHE A 151 -1.75 7.96 9.64
CA PHE A 151 -2.71 8.47 8.68
C PHE A 151 -2.15 9.72 7.97
N ASP A 152 -2.39 9.82 6.66
CA ASP A 152 -2.07 11.02 5.89
C ASP A 152 -3.31 11.91 5.85
N ASP A 153 -3.27 12.99 6.63
CA ASP A 153 -4.40 13.92 6.82
C ASP A 153 -4.87 14.58 5.51
N ARG A 154 -4.04 14.57 4.46
CA ARG A 154 -4.45 15.07 3.13
C ARG A 154 -5.63 14.28 2.57
N PHE A 155 -5.77 12.99 2.94
CA PHE A 155 -6.88 12.13 2.52
C PHE A 155 -8.24 12.55 3.07
N LEU A 156 -8.30 13.50 4.01
CA LEU A 156 -9.57 14.12 4.43
C LEU A 156 -10.12 15.11 3.40
N LYS A 157 -9.27 15.64 2.51
CA LYS A 157 -9.64 16.70 1.55
C LYS A 157 -9.50 16.25 0.09
N THR A 158 -8.49 15.44 -0.18
CA THR A 158 -8.14 15.01 -1.54
C THR A 158 -7.82 13.53 -1.51
N VAL A 159 -8.30 12.77 -2.49
CA VAL A 159 -8.03 11.34 -2.61
C VAL A 159 -7.29 11.05 -3.92
N PRO A 160 -6.53 9.95 -4.01
CA PRO A 160 -5.96 9.54 -5.29
C PRO A 160 -7.06 9.35 -6.34
N PRO A 161 -6.76 9.58 -7.64
CA PRO A 161 -7.74 9.48 -8.72
C PRO A 161 -8.52 8.17 -8.68
N TYR A 162 -9.86 8.25 -8.64
CA TYR A 162 -10.75 7.09 -8.63
C TYR A 162 -10.58 6.11 -7.45
N PHE A 163 -9.90 6.51 -6.38
CA PHE A 163 -9.85 5.71 -5.16
C PHE A 163 -11.24 5.65 -4.50
N PRO A 164 -11.68 4.48 -3.98
CA PRO A 164 -12.98 4.36 -3.34
C PRO A 164 -13.04 5.26 -2.10
N THR A 165 -14.09 6.08 -2.01
CA THR A 165 -14.38 6.90 -0.83
C THR A 165 -15.58 6.33 -0.09
N THR A 166 -15.63 6.52 1.22
CA THR A 166 -16.76 6.10 2.07
C THR A 166 -17.99 7.00 1.92
N GLY A 167 -17.98 7.94 0.96
CA GLY A 167 -18.95 9.03 0.87
C GLY A 167 -18.66 10.17 1.86
N GLY A 168 -19.56 11.14 1.95
CA GLY A 168 -19.47 12.24 2.91
C GLY A 168 -19.93 11.81 4.30
N LEU A 169 -19.03 11.28 5.11
CA LEU A 169 -19.27 11.12 6.55
C LEU A 169 -18.65 12.32 7.28
N GLU A 170 -19.48 13.27 7.67
CA GLU A 170 -19.09 14.41 8.50
C GLU A 170 -19.26 14.04 9.98
N ILE A 171 -18.24 14.30 10.80
CA ILE A 171 -18.36 14.20 12.26
C ILE A 171 -19.13 15.43 12.72
N VAL A 172 -20.45 15.28 12.88
CA VAL A 172 -21.35 16.41 13.20
C VAL A 172 -21.24 16.84 14.67
N SER A 173 -20.84 15.93 15.57
CA SER A 173 -20.39 16.27 16.93
C SER A 173 -19.82 15.04 17.63
N TRP A 174 -18.96 15.27 18.62
CA TRP A 174 -18.59 14.29 19.63
C TRP A 174 -18.79 14.94 20.99
N LEU A 175 -19.44 14.23 21.92
CA LEU A 175 -19.68 14.69 23.29
C LEU A 175 -18.76 13.87 24.21
N GLU A 176 -17.90 14.57 24.98
CA GLU A 176 -17.13 14.01 26.10
C GLU A 176 -18.01 13.68 27.30
#